data_AF-A0A699YWI9-F1
#
_entry.id   AF-A0A699YWI9-F1
#
_cell.length_a   1.000
_cell.length_b   1.000
_cell.length_c   1.000
_cell.angle_alpha   90.00
_cell.angle_beta   90.00
_cell.angle_gamma   90.00
#
_symmetry.space_group_name_H-M   'P 1'
#
loop_
_entity.id
_entity.type
_entity.pdbx_description
1 polymer ?
#
loop_
_entity_poly.entity_id
_entity_poly.type
_entity_poly.pdbx_seq_one_letter_code
_entity_poly.pdbx_strand_id
1 'polypeptide(L)'
;MRCVIVKSGDDCRQELLAVQLIHTFDDIFQEASLPLWLRPYNVLVTSNRTAMIEVVPDALSIHTVKHRSPPGASLSDHFFAKWPRGTPE
;
A
#
# COMPACT_ATOMS: atom_id res chain seq x y z
N MET A 1 -16.32 3.80 -8.51
CA MET A 1 -16.54 3.81 -7.05
C MET A 1 -15.21 3.51 -6.37
N ARG A 2 -14.82 4.24 -5.32
CA ARG A 2 -13.64 3.89 -4.50
C ARG A 2 -14.08 3.01 -3.34
N CYS A 3 -13.35 1.91 -3.10
CA CYS A 3 -13.59 1.03 -1.95
C CYS A 3 -12.92 1.60 -0.69
N VAL A 4 -13.56 1.44 0.46
CA VAL A 4 -13.05 1.93 1.74
C VAL A 4 -13.10 0.83 2.80
N ILE A 5 -12.09 0.81 3.68
CA ILE A 5 -12.08 0.06 4.93
C ILE A 5 -12.64 0.97 6.01
N VAL A 6 -13.65 0.52 6.74
CA VAL A 6 -14.20 1.23 7.89
C VAL A 6 -13.50 0.71 9.15
N LYS A 7 -12.76 1.57 9.82
CA LYS A 7 -12.07 1.27 11.08
C LYS A 7 -12.81 1.95 12.22
N SER A 8 -13.19 1.16 13.23
CA SER A 8 -13.94 1.60 14.41
C SER A 8 -13.26 1.09 15.67
N GLY A 9 -13.18 1.93 16.70
CA GLY A 9 -12.55 1.63 17.98
C GLY A 9 -11.14 2.21 18.15
N ASP A 10 -10.50 2.59 17.03
CA ASP A 10 -9.09 3.01 16.97
C ASP A 10 -8.94 4.49 16.58
N ASP A 11 -7.96 5.15 17.18
CA ASP A 11 -7.58 6.52 16.83
C ASP A 11 -6.61 6.52 15.65
N CYS A 12 -7.10 6.92 14.47
CA CYS A 12 -6.31 6.91 13.23
C CYS A 12 -5.63 8.24 12.91
N ARG A 13 -5.51 9.16 13.89
CA ARG A 13 -4.83 10.45 13.67
C ARG A 13 -3.34 10.29 13.41
N GLN A 14 -2.70 9.26 13.97
CA GLN A 14 -1.30 8.95 13.68
C GLN A 14 -1.13 8.43 12.26
N GLU A 15 -2.02 7.54 11.80
CA GLU A 15 -2.05 7.06 10.41
C GLU A 15 -2.31 8.20 9.43
N LEU A 16 -3.21 9.13 9.75
CA LEU A 16 -3.44 10.33 8.94
C LEU A 16 -2.16 11.17 8.78
N LEU A 17 -1.42 11.41 9.88
CA LEU A 17 -0.16 12.13 9.82
C LEU A 17 0.88 11.40 8.95
N ALA A 18 0.99 10.08 9.10
CA ALA A 18 1.90 9.28 8.28
C ALA A 18 1.57 9.38 6.78
N VAL A 19 0.28 9.35 6.44
CA VAL A 19 -0.19 9.51 5.06
C VAL A 19 0.11 10.91 4.52
N GLN A 20 -0.08 11.97 5.31
CA GLN A 20 0.28 13.33 4.93
C GLN A 20 1.78 13.46 4.61
N LEU A 21 2.64 12.80 5.40
CA LEU A 21 4.08 12.74 5.12
C LEU A 21 4.39 11.99 3.83
N ILE A 22 3.71 10.85 3.58
CA ILE A 22 3.88 10.09 2.34
C ILE A 22 3.49 10.93 1.11
N HIS A 23 2.37 11.66 1.18
CA HIS A 23 1.98 12.61 0.12
C HIS A 23 3.05 13.69 -0.10
N THR A 24 3.55 14.28 0.98
CA THR A 24 4.57 15.32 0.89
C THR A 24 5.87 14.79 0.27
N PHE A 25 6.28 13.57 0.60
CA PHE A 25 7.46 12.95 -0.02
C PHE A 25 7.25 12.58 -1.48
N ASP A 26 6.04 12.16 -1.86
CA ASP A 26 5.70 11.91 -3.26
C ASP A 26 5.86 13.19 -4.10
N ASP A 27 5.34 14.32 -3.60
CA ASP A 27 5.52 15.62 -4.24
C ASP A 27 7.00 16.03 -4.34
N ILE A 28 7.77 15.87 -3.24
CA ILE A 28 9.21 16.17 -3.22
C ILE A 28 9.98 15.30 -4.24
N PHE A 29 9.68 14.01 -4.32
CA PHE A 29 10.38 13.11 -5.24
C PHE A 29 10.08 13.43 -6.69
N GLN A 30 8.84 13.82 -6.99
CA GLN A 30 8.43 14.29 -8.33
C GLN A 30 9.12 15.62 -8.68
N GLU A 31 9.13 16.60 -7.77
CA GLU A 31 9.80 17.88 -7.97
C GLU A 31 11.30 17.72 -8.19
N ALA A 32 11.94 16.83 -7.43
CA ALA A 32 13.35 16.49 -7.56
C ALA A 32 13.66 15.58 -8.76
N SER A 33 12.66 15.18 -9.55
CA SER A 33 12.80 14.24 -10.68
C SER A 33 13.49 12.91 -10.31
N LEU A 34 13.22 12.42 -9.11
CA LEU A 34 13.76 11.14 -8.63
C LEU A 34 12.88 9.99 -9.14
N PRO A 35 13.46 8.88 -9.65
CA PRO A 35 12.71 7.72 -10.13
C PRO A 35 12.25 6.82 -8.95
N LEU A 36 11.66 7.44 -7.93
CA LEU A 36 11.10 6.75 -6.77
C LEU A 36 9.59 6.61 -6.95
N TRP A 37 9.04 5.47 -6.53
CA TRP A 37 7.62 5.18 -6.66
C TRP A 37 6.96 5.10 -5.30
N LEU A 38 5.96 5.95 -5.08
CA LEU A 38 5.06 5.91 -3.95
C LEU A 38 3.62 5.75 -4.45
N ARG A 39 2.78 5.14 -3.61
CA ARG A 39 1.34 5.06 -3.84
C ARG A 39 0.60 5.60 -2.61
N PRO A 40 0.47 6.93 -2.50
CA PRO A 40 -0.32 7.53 -1.44
C PRO A 40 -1.77 7.02 -1.49
N TYR A 41 -2.37 6.84 -0.32
CA TYR A 41 -3.78 6.44 -0.16
C TYR A 41 -4.43 7.32 0.89
N ASN A 42 -5.74 7.53 0.79
CA ASN A 42 -6.43 8.46 1.68
C ASN A 42 -6.83 7.82 3.01
N VAL A 43 -6.71 8.61 4.09
CA VAL A 43 -7.28 8.31 5.40
C VAL A 43 -8.20 9.48 5.78
N LEU A 44 -9.46 9.17 6.09
CA LEU A 44 -10.44 10.13 6.57
C LEU A 44 -10.77 9.80 8.02
N VAL A 45 -10.23 10.58 8.95
CA VAL A 45 -10.59 10.50 10.37
C VAL A 45 -11.96 11.13 10.56
N THR A 46 -12.94 10.36 11.03
CA THR A 46 -14.32 10.82 11.24
C THR A 46 -14.63 11.11 12.71
N SER A 47 -13.84 10.55 13.64
CA SER A 47 -13.85 10.90 15.06
C SER A 47 -12.52 10.50 15.71
N ASN A 48 -12.38 10.69 17.02
CA ASN A 48 -11.22 10.21 17.78
C ASN A 48 -11.11 8.66 17.86
N ARG A 49 -12.09 7.92 17.35
CA ARG A 49 -12.11 6.44 17.38
C ARG A 49 -12.61 5.79 16.09
N THR A 50 -12.85 6.58 15.05
CA THR A 50 -13.40 6.06 13.79
C THR A 50 -12.71 6.73 12.61
N ALA A 51 -12.47 5.94 11.56
CA ALA A 51 -11.91 6.43 10.32
C ALA A 51 -12.33 5.57 9.13
N MET A 52 -12.23 6.14 7.94
CA MET A 52 -12.35 5.45 6.66
C MET A 52 -10.99 5.48 5.97
N ILE A 53 -10.52 4.34 5.50
CA ILE A 53 -9.22 4.20 4.83
C ILE A 53 -9.48 3.74 3.40
N GLU A 54 -8.88 4.41 2.42
CA GLU A 54 -8.95 4.00 1.02
C GLU A 54 -8.30 2.64 0.82
N VAL A 55 -8.98 1.75 0.11
CA VAL A 55 -8.43 0.45 -0.27
C VAL A 55 -7.42 0.62 -1.40
N VAL A 56 -6.28 -0.06 -1.30
CA VAL A 56 -5.35 -0.27 -2.41
C VAL A 56 -5.86 -1.46 -3.24
N PRO A 57 -6.50 -1.25 -4.42
CA PRO A 57 -6.87 -2.33 -5.32
C PRO A 57 -5.65 -3.14 -5.76
N ASP A 58 -5.88 -4.42 -6.06
CA ASP A 58 -4.90 -5.35 -6.61
C ASP A 58 -3.62 -5.57 -5.78
N ALA A 59 -3.63 -5.15 -4.51
CA ALA A 59 -2.57 -5.40 -3.56
C ALA A 59 -2.97 -6.49 -2.55
N LEU A 60 -2.28 -7.62 -2.61
CA LEU A 60 -2.35 -8.65 -1.57
C LEU A 60 -1.31 -8.38 -0.49
N SER A 61 -1.65 -8.70 0.76
CA SER A 61 -0.65 -8.71 1.83
C SER A 61 0.46 -9.74 1.52
N ILE A 62 1.70 -9.44 1.94
CA ILE A 62 2.83 -10.36 1.80
C ILE A 62 2.54 -11.72 2.46
N HIS A 63 1.83 -11.71 3.58
CA HIS A 63 1.38 -12.94 4.25
C HIS A 63 0.46 -13.76 3.35
N THR A 64 -0.54 -13.13 2.73
CA THR A 64 -1.44 -13.81 1.78
C THR A 64 -0.69 -14.37 0.58
N VAL A 65 0.29 -13.61 0.04
CA VAL A 65 1.15 -14.07 -1.06
C VAL A 65 1.93 -15.32 -0.67
N LYS A 66 2.59 -15.32 0.50
CA LYS A 66 3.35 -16.47 0.99
C LYS A 66 2.46 -17.68 1.27
N HIS A 67 1.31 -17.49 1.89
CA HIS A 67 0.36 -18.57 2.17
C HIS A 67 -0.17 -19.24 0.88
N ARG A 68 -0.32 -18.49 -0.21
CA ARG A 68 -0.76 -19.03 -1.51
C ARG A 68 0.39 -19.66 -2.33
N SER A 69 1.64 -19.43 -1.92
CA SER A 69 2.81 -19.96 -2.61
C SER A 69 3.19 -21.33 -2.05
N PRO A 70 3.96 -22.16 -2.80
CA PRO A 70 4.44 -23.44 -2.30
C PRO A 70 5.18 -23.30 -0.96
N PRO A 71 5.12 -24.30 -0.06
CA PRO A 71 5.86 -24.27 1.19
C PRO A 71 7.36 -24.04 0.96
N GLY A 72 7.93 -23.09 1.67
CA GLY A 72 9.35 -22.72 1.54
C GLY A 72 9.69 -21.80 0.36
N ALA A 73 8.72 -21.43 -0.49
CA ALA A 73 8.95 -20.50 -1.58
C ALA A 73 9.28 -19.08 -1.08
N SER A 74 10.26 -18.45 -1.71
CA SER A 74 10.64 -17.05 -1.45
C SER A 74 9.75 -16.07 -2.23
N LEU A 75 9.81 -14.77 -1.87
CA LEU A 75 9.13 -13.73 -2.64
C LEU A 75 9.71 -13.57 -4.05
N SER A 76 11.01 -13.82 -4.23
CA SER A 76 11.62 -13.84 -5.56
C SER A 76 11.09 -15.01 -6.40
N ASP A 77 10.89 -16.19 -5.82
CA ASP A 77 10.30 -17.33 -6.53
C ASP A 77 8.87 -17.00 -6.97
N HIS A 78 8.07 -16.40 -6.08
CA HIS A 78 6.73 -15.93 -6.41
C HIS A 78 6.75 -14.89 -7.55
N PHE A 79 7.67 -13.92 -7.46
CA PHE A 79 7.79 -12.87 -8.47
C PHE A 79 8.13 -13.46 -9.85
N PHE A 80 9.15 -14.32 -9.95
CA PHE A 80 9.56 -14.90 -11.23
C PHE A 80 8.61 -15.98 -11.76
N ALA A 81 7.83 -16.63 -10.89
CA ALA A 81 6.75 -17.51 -11.32
C ALA A 81 5.59 -16.71 -11.98
N LYS A 82 5.32 -15.50 -11.48
CA LYS A 82 4.27 -14.63 -12.02
C LYS A 82 4.74 -13.80 -13.22
N TRP A 83 5.98 -13.32 -13.20
CA TRP A 83 6.62 -12.55 -14.25
C TRP A 83 7.97 -13.19 -14.64
N PRO A 84 7.98 -14.08 -15.65
CA PRO A 84 9.19 -14.74 -16.10
C PRO A 84 10.28 -13.74 -16.54
N ARG A 85 11.54 -14.09 -16.29
CA ARG A 85 12.69 -13.25 -16.67
C ARG A 85 12.65 -12.89 -18.17
N GLY A 86 12.69 -11.60 -18.48
CA GLY A 86 12.70 -11.08 -19.85
C GLY A 86 11.36 -10.56 -20.37
N THR A 87 10.30 -10.52 -19.56
CA THR A 87 9.12 -9.71 -19.90
C THR A 87 9.50 -8.22 -19.87
N PRO A 88 9.21 -7.44 -20.94
CA PRO A 88 9.38 -5.99 -20.90
C PRO A 88 8.47 -5.38 -19.81
N GLU A 89 8.94 -4.28 -19.21
CA GLU A 89 8.17 -3.47 -18.25
C GLU A 89 6.83 -2.98 -18.83
#